data_AF-A0A0P4W8S1-F1
#
_entry.id   AF-A0A0P4W8S1-F1
#
_cell.length_a   1.000
_cell.length_b   1.000
_cell.length_c   1.000
_cell.angle_alpha   90.00
_cell.angle_beta   90.00
_cell.angle_gamma   90.00
#
_symmetry.space_group_name_H-M   'P 1'
#
loop_
_entity.id
_entity.type
_entity.pdbx_description
1 polymer ?
#
loop_
_entity_poly.entity_id
_entity_poly.type
_entity_poly.pdbx_seq_one_letter_code
_entity_poly.pdbx_strand_id
1 'polypeptide(L)'
;MERKSWVCKFEKPKTSPTSLQPSTTVLSPYLKFGCLSPRTMYHQLIQIYKGSAHTQPPVSLLGQLLWREFFYTVGAVTPNFDRMEGNAVCRQIPWVRDEKLMDAWTNARTGYPFIDAIMTQLRKEGWIHHLSRHAVACFLTRGDLWQPWEDGMKVFEELLLDADWFLNAGNWMWLSASAFFNSYFRVYSPIAFGKNTDKHGDYIRKYLPQLAKYPENYIYEPWKAPLATQRAAGCIIGQDYPRPIVDHSVIMKRNLDRMAKAYKAGKEKKASSDNQSSPKKKMKK
;
A
#
# COMPACT_ATOMS: atom_id res chain seq x y z
N MET A 1 10.29 29.44 11.53
CA MET A 1 9.42 29.83 10.40
C MET A 1 9.30 28.74 9.34
N GLU A 2 10.38 28.06 8.98
CA GLU A 2 10.39 27.05 7.91
C GLU A 2 9.49 25.82 8.18
N ARG A 3 9.57 25.22 9.38
CA ARG A 3 8.70 24.06 9.75
C ARG A 3 7.20 24.40 9.77
N LYS A 4 6.84 25.63 10.15
CA LYS A 4 5.44 26.11 10.09
C LYS A 4 4.96 26.15 8.63
N SER A 5 5.80 26.66 7.73
CA SER A 5 5.51 26.70 6.29
C SER A 5 5.32 25.30 5.71
N TRP A 6 6.19 24.35 6.07
CA TRP A 6 6.04 22.94 5.65
C TRP A 6 4.72 22.33 6.14
N VAL A 7 4.34 22.54 7.40
CA VAL A 7 3.05 22.05 7.95
C VAL A 7 1.85 22.62 7.20
N CYS A 8 1.87 23.92 6.87
CA CYS A 8 0.79 24.57 6.14
C CYS A 8 0.69 24.13 4.67
N LYS A 9 1.83 23.82 4.02
CA LYS A 9 1.90 23.42 2.61
C LYS A 9 1.86 21.90 2.40
N PHE A 10 1.78 21.11 3.47
CA PHE A 10 1.86 19.66 3.37
C PHE A 10 0.73 19.09 2.51
N GLU A 11 1.09 18.24 1.54
CA GLU A 11 0.14 17.44 0.78
C GLU A 11 0.66 16.01 0.69
N LYS A 12 -0.06 15.06 1.29
CA LYS A 12 0.35 13.65 1.34
C LYS A 12 0.74 13.08 -0.04
N PRO A 13 0.00 13.31 -1.14
CA PRO A 13 0.37 12.76 -2.45
C PRO A 13 1.69 13.29 -3.01
N LYS A 14 2.21 14.42 -2.51
CA LYS A 14 3.47 15.03 -2.95
C LYS A 14 4.68 14.59 -2.14
N THR A 15 4.49 13.74 -1.12
CA THR A 15 5.58 13.21 -0.28
C THR A 15 6.24 12.00 -0.93
N SER A 16 7.56 11.88 -0.80
CA SER A 16 8.35 10.87 -1.52
C SER A 16 8.38 9.52 -0.79
N PRO A 17 8.08 8.38 -1.46
CA PRO A 17 8.28 7.03 -0.93
C PRO A 17 9.74 6.56 -0.92
N THR A 18 10.62 7.23 -1.66
CA THR A 18 12.01 6.81 -1.87
C THR A 18 13.02 7.76 -1.24
N SER A 19 12.59 8.79 -0.51
CA SER A 19 13.53 9.66 0.19
C SER A 19 14.25 8.87 1.30
N LEU A 20 15.58 8.96 1.34
CA LEU A 20 16.40 8.23 2.33
C LEU A 20 16.11 8.66 3.77
N GLN A 21 15.66 9.90 3.95
CA GLN A 21 15.06 10.41 5.17
C GLN A 21 13.54 10.47 5.01
N PRO A 22 12.76 10.23 6.07
CA PRO A 22 11.30 10.27 5.97
C PRO A 22 10.77 11.61 5.46
N SER A 23 9.92 11.57 4.44
CA SER A 23 9.23 12.74 3.86
C SER A 23 7.94 13.12 4.59
N THR A 24 7.60 12.39 5.66
CA THR A 24 6.44 12.61 6.53
C THR A 24 6.89 12.61 7.99
N THR A 25 5.96 12.84 8.92
CA THR A 25 6.31 13.07 10.33
C THR A 25 6.80 11.85 11.10
N VAL A 26 6.52 10.62 10.63
CA VAL A 26 6.79 9.36 11.34
C VAL A 26 6.21 9.33 12.76
N LEU A 27 5.13 10.08 13.00
CA LEU A 27 4.45 10.10 14.29
C LEU A 27 3.51 8.90 14.49
N SER A 28 3.32 8.05 13.47
CA SER A 28 2.38 6.93 13.50
C SER A 28 2.64 5.91 14.62
N PRO A 29 3.89 5.50 14.95
CA PRO A 29 4.11 4.60 16.09
C PRO A 29 3.72 5.24 17.43
N TYR A 30 4.04 6.53 17.60
CA TYR A 30 3.71 7.28 18.82
C TYR A 30 2.20 7.46 18.99
N LEU A 31 1.48 7.71 17.91
CA LEU A 31 0.02 7.78 17.91
C LEU A 31 -0.61 6.41 18.20
N LYS A 32 -0.06 5.34 17.62
CA LYS A 32 -0.53 3.95 17.82
C LYS A 32 -0.45 3.54 19.29
N PHE A 33 0.68 3.82 19.95
CA PHE A 33 0.89 3.45 21.36
C PHE A 33 0.35 4.49 22.35
N GLY A 34 -0.20 5.61 21.89
CA GLY A 34 -0.68 6.69 22.76
C GLY A 34 0.44 7.53 23.39
N CYS A 35 1.71 7.32 23.01
CA CYS A 35 2.84 8.17 23.40
C CYS A 35 2.64 9.63 22.97
N LEU A 36 1.91 9.84 21.88
CA LEU A 36 1.40 11.14 21.46
C LEU A 36 -0.13 11.09 21.40
N SER A 37 -0.80 12.02 22.08
CA SER A 37 -2.25 12.16 21.97
C SER A 37 -2.64 12.71 20.59
N PRO A 38 -3.55 12.03 19.85
CA PRO A 38 -4.07 12.54 18.58
C PRO A 38 -4.81 13.88 18.76
N ARG A 39 -5.43 14.11 19.92
CA ARG A 39 -6.12 15.37 20.28
C ARG A 39 -5.11 16.51 20.46
N THR A 40 -3.97 16.22 21.08
CA THR A 40 -2.88 17.21 21.19
C THR A 40 -2.34 17.58 19.81
N MET A 41 -2.09 16.60 18.95
CA MET A 41 -1.67 16.85 17.57
C MET A 41 -2.71 17.69 16.81
N TYR A 42 -3.99 17.37 16.94
CA TYR A 42 -5.08 18.15 16.35
C TYR A 42 -5.03 19.62 16.78
N HIS A 43 -5.03 19.89 18.09
CA HIS A 43 -5.04 21.27 18.58
C HIS A 43 -3.79 22.06 18.15
N GLN A 44 -2.62 21.42 18.14
CA GLN A 44 -1.39 22.05 17.65
C GLN A 44 -1.47 22.41 16.16
N LEU A 45 -2.02 21.54 15.31
CA LEU A 45 -2.25 21.85 13.90
C LEU A 45 -3.22 23.02 13.73
N ILE A 46 -4.33 23.05 14.47
CA ILE A 46 -5.30 24.16 14.43
C ILE A 46 -4.65 25.49 14.83
N GLN A 47 -3.79 25.52 15.86
CA GLN A 47 -3.06 26.72 16.24
C GLN A 47 -2.09 27.19 15.16
N ILE A 48 -1.39 26.26 14.51
CA ILE A 48 -0.50 26.57 13.39
C ILE A 48 -1.26 27.19 12.21
N TYR A 49 -2.43 26.63 11.90
CA TYR A 49 -3.27 27.06 10.78
C TYR A 49 -3.96 28.40 11.01
N LYS A 50 -4.18 28.80 12.26
CA LYS A 50 -4.81 30.08 12.59
C LYS A 50 -4.05 31.25 11.95
N GLY A 51 -4.73 31.99 11.08
CA GLY A 51 -4.18 33.15 10.37
C GLY A 51 -3.13 32.81 9.30
N SER A 52 -3.08 31.58 8.80
CA SER A 52 -2.16 31.15 7.74
C SER A 52 -2.93 30.43 6.63
N ALA A 53 -2.62 30.69 5.35
CA ALA A 53 -3.13 29.85 4.27
C ALA A 53 -2.53 28.44 4.40
N HIS A 54 -3.36 27.40 4.31
CA HIS A 54 -2.92 26.02 4.47
C HIS A 54 -3.75 25.06 3.60
N THR A 55 -3.16 23.90 3.33
CA THR A 55 -3.82 22.81 2.62
C THR A 55 -4.97 22.24 3.45
N GLN A 56 -5.97 21.67 2.76
CA GLN A 56 -7.17 21.12 3.38
C GLN A 56 -7.18 19.58 3.35
N PRO A 57 -8.00 18.93 4.19
CA PRO A 57 -8.33 17.52 3.99
C PRO A 57 -8.83 17.27 2.55
N PRO A 58 -8.52 16.12 1.94
CA PRO A 58 -7.95 14.91 2.54
C PRO A 58 -6.41 14.86 2.55
N VAL A 59 -5.72 15.83 1.95
CA VAL A 59 -4.27 15.77 1.68
C VAL A 59 -3.41 16.44 2.76
N SER A 60 -3.96 17.37 3.53
CA SER A 60 -3.23 18.08 4.60
C SER A 60 -2.82 17.17 5.76
N LEU A 61 -1.95 17.66 6.66
CA LEU A 61 -1.58 16.93 7.89
C LEU A 61 -2.79 16.67 8.78
N LEU A 62 -3.69 17.65 8.91
CA LEU A 62 -4.98 17.44 9.58
C LEU A 62 -5.81 16.39 8.86
N GLY A 63 -5.83 16.39 7.53
CA GLY A 63 -6.46 15.35 6.73
C GLY A 63 -5.91 13.95 7.03
N GLN A 64 -4.62 13.81 7.33
CA GLN A 64 -4.03 12.51 7.72
C GLN A 64 -4.55 12.03 9.07
N LEU A 65 -4.78 12.95 10.02
CA LEU A 65 -5.41 12.61 11.29
C LEU A 65 -6.89 12.22 11.09
N LEU A 66 -7.60 12.90 10.19
CA LEU A 66 -8.99 12.53 9.85
C LEU A 66 -9.09 11.16 9.16
N TRP A 67 -8.08 10.75 8.37
CA TRP A 67 -8.01 9.38 7.86
C TRP A 67 -7.88 8.33 8.97
N ARG A 68 -7.14 8.63 10.04
CA ARG A 68 -7.12 7.79 11.24
C ARG A 68 -8.53 7.67 11.83
N GLU A 69 -9.18 8.80 12.11
CA GLU A 69 -10.54 8.79 12.67
C GLU A 69 -11.57 8.09 11.78
N PHE A 70 -11.46 8.25 10.46
CA PHE A 70 -12.30 7.56 9.48
C PHE A 70 -12.20 6.03 9.66
N PHE A 71 -10.99 5.49 9.67
CA PHE A 71 -10.78 4.04 9.80
C PHE A 71 -11.17 3.51 11.18
N TYR A 72 -10.89 4.25 12.26
CA TYR A 72 -11.37 3.91 13.60
C TYR A 72 -12.90 3.87 13.66
N THR A 73 -13.58 4.86 13.06
CA THR A 73 -15.05 4.95 13.09
C THR A 73 -15.69 3.81 12.31
N VAL A 74 -15.30 3.58 11.06
CA VAL A 74 -15.88 2.50 10.25
C VAL A 74 -15.51 1.13 10.81
N GLY A 75 -14.28 0.96 11.30
CA GLY A 75 -13.82 -0.28 11.87
C GLY A 75 -14.55 -0.65 13.16
N ALA A 76 -14.77 0.31 14.06
CA ALA A 76 -15.44 0.07 15.33
C ALA A 76 -16.89 -0.42 15.19
N VAL A 77 -17.57 -0.08 14.08
CA VAL A 77 -18.97 -0.48 13.82
C VAL A 77 -19.11 -1.60 12.81
N THR A 78 -18.01 -2.11 12.25
CA THR A 78 -18.03 -3.19 11.25
C THR A 78 -17.46 -4.47 11.86
N PRO A 79 -18.31 -5.45 12.23
CA PRO A 79 -17.84 -6.77 12.60
C PRO A 79 -16.92 -7.35 11.52
N ASN A 80 -15.89 -8.10 11.93
CA ASN A 80 -14.96 -8.75 11.01
C ASN A 80 -14.20 -7.78 10.09
N PHE A 81 -13.96 -6.53 10.52
CA PHE A 81 -13.29 -5.51 9.69
C PHE A 81 -11.91 -5.95 9.16
N ASP A 82 -11.24 -6.86 9.86
CA ASP A 82 -9.90 -7.39 9.59
C ASP A 82 -9.86 -8.61 8.66
N ARG A 83 -11.02 -9.07 8.16
CA ARG A 83 -11.11 -10.22 7.24
C ARG A 83 -12.10 -9.96 6.12
N MET A 84 -12.02 -10.73 5.05
CA MET A 84 -12.92 -10.59 3.91
C MET A 84 -14.30 -11.22 4.20
N GLU A 85 -14.31 -12.46 4.69
CA GLU A 85 -15.57 -13.18 4.95
C GLU A 85 -16.34 -12.57 6.13
N GLY A 86 -17.65 -12.38 5.95
CA GLY A 86 -18.51 -11.82 7.01
C GLY A 86 -18.29 -10.32 7.27
N ASN A 87 -17.53 -9.62 6.44
CA ASN A 87 -17.30 -8.18 6.52
C ASN A 87 -18.20 -7.42 5.54
N ALA A 88 -19.14 -6.64 6.08
CA ALA A 88 -20.19 -5.99 5.30
C ALA A 88 -19.71 -4.92 4.31
N VAL A 89 -18.53 -4.32 4.54
CA VAL A 89 -17.95 -3.32 3.63
C VAL A 89 -16.96 -3.92 2.63
N CYS A 90 -16.49 -5.14 2.88
CA CYS A 90 -15.48 -5.80 2.07
C CYS A 90 -16.09 -6.58 0.91
N ARG A 91 -15.59 -6.32 -0.29
CA ARG A 91 -15.91 -7.08 -1.48
C ARG A 91 -15.33 -8.49 -1.39
N GLN A 92 -16.13 -9.47 -1.78
CA GLN A 92 -15.73 -10.88 -1.84
C GLN A 92 -14.99 -11.13 -3.16
N ILE A 93 -13.66 -11.10 -3.11
CA ILE A 93 -12.78 -11.31 -4.26
C ILE A 93 -12.15 -12.69 -4.13
N PRO A 94 -12.16 -13.54 -5.18
CA PRO A 94 -11.58 -14.89 -5.12
C PRO A 94 -10.06 -14.83 -5.22
N TRP A 95 -9.41 -14.37 -4.15
CA TRP A 95 -7.96 -14.44 -3.99
C TRP A 95 -7.49 -15.89 -3.96
N VAL A 96 -6.28 -16.16 -4.45
CA VAL A 96 -5.71 -17.52 -4.47
C VAL A 96 -4.34 -17.46 -3.81
N ARG A 97 -4.24 -18.08 -2.64
CA ARG A 97 -2.99 -18.16 -1.89
C ARG A 97 -2.01 -19.07 -2.61
N ASP A 98 -0.82 -18.56 -2.89
CA ASP A 98 0.34 -19.29 -3.38
C ASP A 98 1.50 -19.04 -2.41
N GLU A 99 1.93 -20.10 -1.73
CA GLU A 99 2.94 -19.99 -0.67
C GLU A 99 4.29 -19.51 -1.18
N LYS A 100 4.67 -19.86 -2.42
CA LYS A 100 5.96 -19.43 -3.00
C LYS A 100 5.94 -17.95 -3.32
N LEU A 101 4.83 -17.45 -3.87
CA LEU A 101 4.67 -16.01 -4.14
C LEU A 101 4.61 -15.20 -2.85
N MET A 102 3.89 -15.69 -1.84
CA MET A 102 3.83 -15.06 -0.51
C MET A 102 5.21 -15.01 0.16
N ASP A 103 5.95 -16.13 0.15
CA ASP A 103 7.29 -16.19 0.72
C ASP A 103 8.25 -15.23 0.02
N ALA A 104 8.24 -15.20 -1.32
CA ALA A 104 9.08 -14.28 -2.09
C ALA A 104 8.79 -12.81 -1.77
N TRP A 105 7.52 -12.42 -1.68
CA TRP A 105 7.13 -11.06 -1.29
C TRP A 105 7.52 -10.73 0.15
N THR A 106 7.21 -11.62 1.09
CA THR A 106 7.49 -11.43 2.51
C THR A 106 8.98 -11.26 2.76
N ASN A 107 9.82 -12.02 2.06
CA ASN A 107 11.27 -12.06 2.27
C ASN A 107 12.06 -11.19 1.29
N ALA A 108 11.42 -10.25 0.58
CA ALA A 108 12.09 -9.33 -0.35
C ALA A 108 12.90 -10.05 -1.45
N ARG A 109 12.33 -11.10 -2.03
CA ARG A 109 12.90 -11.93 -3.11
C ARG A 109 12.02 -11.96 -4.36
N THR A 110 11.27 -10.89 -4.61
CA THR A 110 10.36 -10.82 -5.77
C THR A 110 11.09 -10.63 -7.10
N GLY A 111 12.34 -10.17 -7.05
CA GLY A 111 13.10 -9.83 -8.24
C GLY A 111 12.78 -8.44 -8.79
N TYR A 112 11.90 -7.69 -8.11
CA TYR A 112 11.59 -6.28 -8.38
C TYR A 112 12.29 -5.39 -7.34
N PRO A 113 13.42 -4.73 -7.67
CA PRO A 113 14.26 -4.07 -6.68
C PRO A 113 13.56 -3.02 -5.83
N PHE A 114 12.60 -2.29 -6.39
CA PHE A 114 11.83 -1.30 -5.64
C PHE A 114 10.93 -1.97 -4.57
N ILE A 115 10.26 -3.07 -4.92
CA ILE A 115 9.42 -3.83 -3.98
C ILE A 115 10.30 -4.48 -2.90
N ASP A 116 11.39 -5.11 -3.32
CA ASP A 116 12.31 -5.80 -2.40
C ASP A 116 13.03 -4.82 -1.46
N ALA A 117 13.39 -3.62 -1.94
CA ALA A 117 13.96 -2.56 -1.10
C ALA A 117 12.97 -2.09 -0.02
N ILE A 118 11.68 -1.91 -0.38
CA ILE A 118 10.64 -1.53 0.58
C ILE A 118 10.43 -2.60 1.63
N MET A 119 10.31 -3.87 1.22
CA MET A 119 10.12 -4.98 2.16
C MET A 119 11.35 -5.17 3.06
N THR A 120 12.55 -4.91 2.53
CA THR A 120 13.79 -4.89 3.32
C THR A 120 13.80 -3.74 4.33
N GLN A 121 13.38 -2.52 3.94
CA GLN A 121 13.24 -1.40 4.89
C GLN A 121 12.25 -1.74 5.99
N LEU A 122 11.07 -2.25 5.63
CA LEU A 122 10.02 -2.62 6.59
C LEU A 122 10.57 -3.59 7.64
N ARG A 123 11.28 -4.64 7.22
CA ARG A 123 11.85 -5.62 8.15
C ARG A 123 12.97 -5.06 9.03
N LYS A 124 13.81 -4.17 8.49
CA LYS A 124 14.96 -3.61 9.22
C LYS A 124 14.59 -2.48 10.18
N GLU A 125 13.67 -1.61 9.76
CA GLU A 125 13.40 -0.34 10.42
C GLU A 125 11.99 -0.26 11.01
N GLY A 126 11.11 -1.22 10.67
CA GLY A 126 9.75 -1.30 11.18
C GLY A 126 8.81 -0.17 10.75
N TRP A 127 9.25 0.67 9.81
CA TRP A 127 8.43 1.73 9.23
C TRP A 127 8.79 1.94 7.76
N ILE A 128 7.76 2.08 6.94
CA ILE A 128 7.88 2.49 5.54
C ILE A 128 6.84 3.56 5.22
N HIS A 129 7.20 4.44 4.28
CA HIS A 129 6.35 5.52 3.82
C HIS A 129 5.01 4.99 3.27
N HIS A 130 3.94 5.77 3.40
CA HIS A 130 2.60 5.38 2.98
C HIS A 130 2.53 4.98 1.50
N LEU A 131 3.17 5.71 0.59
CA LEU A 131 3.21 5.34 -0.82
C LEU A 131 4.09 4.11 -1.09
N SER A 132 5.04 3.79 -0.21
CA SER A 132 5.79 2.52 -0.26
C SER A 132 4.89 1.36 0.16
N ARG A 133 4.04 1.54 1.18
CA ARG A 133 2.97 0.59 1.54
C ARG A 133 2.03 0.36 0.36
N HIS A 134 1.65 1.42 -0.35
CA HIS A 134 0.81 1.31 -1.55
C HIS A 134 1.43 0.43 -2.63
N ALA A 135 2.72 0.62 -2.91
CA ALA A 135 3.42 -0.15 -3.92
C ALA A 135 3.43 -1.64 -3.58
N VAL A 136 3.85 -2.02 -2.37
CA VAL A 136 3.97 -3.43 -1.99
C VAL A 136 2.61 -4.11 -1.76
N ALA A 137 1.61 -3.40 -1.24
CA ALA A 137 0.26 -3.93 -1.06
C ALA A 137 -0.48 -4.11 -2.40
N CYS A 138 -0.31 -3.17 -3.34
CA CYS A 138 -0.83 -3.32 -4.69
C CYS A 138 -0.17 -4.48 -5.41
N PHE A 139 1.16 -4.59 -5.34
CA PHE A 139 1.92 -5.69 -5.92
C PHE A 139 1.45 -7.05 -5.38
N LEU A 140 1.32 -7.20 -4.06
CA LEU A 140 0.86 -8.44 -3.45
C LEU A 140 -0.55 -8.85 -3.88
N THR A 141 -1.46 -7.90 -3.98
CA THR A 141 -2.89 -8.17 -4.15
C THR A 141 -3.31 -8.06 -5.63
N ARG A 142 -4.06 -7.02 -5.98
CA ARG A 142 -4.67 -6.85 -7.31
C ARG A 142 -3.70 -6.49 -8.43
N GLY A 143 -2.50 -6.02 -8.10
CA GLY A 143 -1.50 -5.58 -9.07
C GLY A 143 -0.86 -6.79 -9.73
N ASP A 144 -0.23 -7.66 -8.93
CA ASP A 144 0.69 -8.66 -9.46
C ASP A 144 0.39 -10.08 -8.97
N LEU A 145 0.51 -10.33 -7.67
CA LEU A 145 0.57 -11.70 -7.14
C LEU A 145 -0.80 -12.35 -6.89
N TRP A 146 -1.90 -11.59 -6.90
CA TRP A 146 -3.26 -12.09 -6.67
C TRP A 146 -3.46 -12.80 -5.32
N GLN A 147 -2.70 -12.38 -4.30
CA GLN A 147 -2.74 -12.96 -2.96
C GLN A 147 -3.81 -12.29 -2.09
N PRO A 148 -4.33 -12.98 -1.06
CA PRO A 148 -5.26 -12.38 -0.11
C PRO A 148 -4.64 -11.19 0.62
N TRP A 149 -5.36 -10.08 0.72
CA TRP A 149 -4.88 -8.89 1.44
C TRP A 149 -4.70 -9.16 2.94
N GLU A 150 -5.45 -10.12 3.50
CA GLU A 150 -5.35 -10.57 4.89
C GLU A 150 -3.96 -11.13 5.22
N ASP A 151 -3.31 -11.81 4.27
CA ASP A 151 -1.97 -12.35 4.48
C ASP A 151 -0.91 -11.25 4.43
N GLY A 152 -1.08 -10.25 3.56
CA GLY A 152 -0.26 -9.05 3.60
C GLY A 152 -0.42 -8.25 4.90
N MET A 153 -1.65 -8.18 5.41
CA MET A 153 -1.98 -7.54 6.68
C MET A 153 -1.22 -8.18 7.84
N LYS A 154 -1.16 -9.51 7.93
CA LYS A 154 -0.41 -10.25 8.96
C LYS A 154 1.10 -9.94 8.93
N VAL A 155 1.70 -9.89 7.74
CA VAL A 155 3.13 -9.51 7.61
C VAL A 155 3.36 -8.08 8.08
N PHE A 156 2.45 -7.17 7.74
CA PHE A 156 2.53 -5.78 8.22
C PHE A 156 2.31 -5.67 9.72
N GLU A 157 1.41 -6.47 10.29
CA GLU A 157 1.16 -6.53 11.73
C GLU A 157 2.40 -7.00 12.51
N GLU A 158 3.13 -7.97 11.97
CA GLU A 158 4.39 -8.46 12.57
C GLU A 158 5.52 -7.40 12.50
N LEU A 159 5.65 -6.71 11.37
CA LEU A 159 6.83 -5.89 11.10
C LEU A 159 6.67 -4.40 11.43
N LEU A 160 5.44 -3.84 11.44
CA LEU A 160 5.24 -2.41 11.63
C LEU A 160 5.30 -2.00 13.10
N LEU A 161 6.13 -0.99 13.41
CA LEU A 161 6.10 -0.27 14.69
C LEU A 161 4.75 0.44 14.92
N ASP A 162 4.05 0.77 13.83
CA ASP A 162 2.72 1.40 13.85
C ASP A 162 1.59 0.45 13.46
N ALA A 163 1.76 -0.86 13.67
CA ALA A 163 0.71 -1.85 13.48
C ALA A 163 -0.55 -1.48 14.31
N ASP A 164 -1.60 -1.04 13.63
CA ASP A 164 -2.87 -0.60 14.20
C ASP A 164 -3.99 -1.38 13.50
N TRP A 165 -4.84 -2.06 14.27
CA TRP A 165 -5.82 -3.01 13.75
C TRP A 165 -6.77 -2.39 12.71
N PHE A 166 -7.37 -1.23 13.02
CA PHE A 166 -8.30 -0.56 12.11
C PHE A 166 -7.58 0.08 10.92
N LEU A 167 -6.43 0.73 11.15
CA LEU A 167 -5.71 1.39 10.05
C LEU A 167 -5.10 0.37 9.10
N ASN A 168 -4.54 -0.74 9.61
CA ASN A 168 -3.94 -1.78 8.81
C ASN A 168 -5.03 -2.45 7.94
N ALA A 169 -6.10 -2.98 8.54
CA ALA A 169 -7.20 -3.59 7.81
C ALA A 169 -7.84 -2.64 6.77
N GLY A 170 -8.14 -1.41 7.19
CA GLY A 170 -8.75 -0.41 6.32
C GLY A 170 -7.90 -0.05 5.10
N ASN A 171 -6.59 0.13 5.28
CA ASN A 171 -5.68 0.42 4.18
C ASN A 171 -5.43 -0.81 3.29
N TRP A 172 -5.35 -2.02 3.83
CA TRP A 172 -5.24 -3.24 3.02
C TRP A 172 -6.48 -3.47 2.15
N MET A 173 -7.68 -3.23 2.69
CA MET A 173 -8.90 -3.23 1.89
C MET A 173 -8.92 -2.13 0.82
N TRP A 174 -8.41 -0.94 1.13
CA TRP A 174 -8.27 0.15 0.15
C TRP A 174 -7.35 -0.25 -1.01
N LEU A 175 -6.16 -0.76 -0.71
CA LEU A 175 -5.13 -1.02 -1.73
C LEU A 175 -5.45 -2.23 -2.60
N SER A 176 -6.08 -3.25 -2.01
CA SER A 176 -6.64 -4.39 -2.76
C SER A 176 -7.91 -4.04 -3.54
N ALA A 177 -8.44 -2.82 -3.36
CA ALA A 177 -9.74 -2.38 -3.89
C ALA A 177 -10.90 -3.31 -3.44
N SER A 178 -10.80 -3.83 -2.22
CA SER A 178 -11.86 -4.60 -1.58
C SER A 178 -12.90 -3.68 -0.92
N ALA A 179 -12.50 -2.51 -0.42
CA ALA A 179 -13.40 -1.48 0.14
C ALA A 179 -12.83 -0.07 -0.05
N PHE A 180 -13.68 0.96 0.08
CA PHE A 180 -13.38 2.41 0.05
C PHE A 180 -12.84 2.97 -1.27
N PHE A 181 -11.91 2.27 -1.93
CA PHE A 181 -11.37 2.60 -3.23
C PHE A 181 -11.84 1.59 -4.28
N ASN A 182 -12.44 2.09 -5.35
CA ASN A 182 -13.04 1.24 -6.39
C ASN A 182 -12.38 1.36 -7.76
N SER A 183 -11.43 2.29 -7.94
CA SER A 183 -10.74 2.49 -9.23
C SER A 183 -9.58 1.50 -9.40
N TYR A 184 -9.89 0.19 -9.37
CA TYR A 184 -8.92 -0.90 -9.44
C TYR A 184 -8.04 -0.91 -10.70
N PHE A 185 -8.42 -0.16 -11.75
CA PHE A 185 -7.63 0.07 -12.95
C PHE A 185 -6.39 0.95 -12.72
N ARG A 186 -6.31 1.69 -11.61
CA ARG A 186 -5.10 2.43 -11.22
C ARG A 186 -4.13 1.50 -10.51
N VAL A 187 -3.20 0.89 -11.24
CA VAL A 187 -2.19 -0.04 -10.71
C VAL A 187 -0.85 0.67 -10.54
N TYR A 188 -0.16 0.39 -9.44
CA TYR A 188 1.19 0.91 -9.20
C TYR A 188 2.20 0.04 -9.95
N SER A 189 3.02 0.65 -10.80
CA SER A 189 4.10 -0.09 -11.46
C SER A 189 5.24 -0.35 -10.48
N PRO A 190 5.69 -1.60 -10.29
CA PRO A 190 6.85 -1.92 -9.45
C PRO A 190 8.17 -1.41 -10.05
N ILE A 191 8.15 -0.85 -11.27
CA ILE A 191 9.31 -0.30 -11.97
C ILE A 191 9.21 1.24 -12.03
N ALA A 192 8.12 1.77 -12.60
CA ALA A 192 8.03 3.19 -12.90
C ALA A 192 7.74 4.07 -11.67
N PHE A 193 7.07 3.52 -10.65
CA PHE A 193 6.59 4.35 -9.53
C PHE A 193 7.74 4.94 -8.69
N GLY A 194 8.74 4.13 -8.34
CA GLY A 194 9.91 4.63 -7.60
C GLY A 194 10.77 5.61 -8.40
N LYS A 195 10.90 5.39 -9.72
CA LYS A 195 11.66 6.28 -10.64
C LYS A 195 11.14 7.72 -10.63
N ASN A 196 9.85 7.95 -10.32
CA ASN A 196 9.27 9.29 -10.28
C ASN A 196 9.88 10.18 -9.19
N THR A 197 10.37 9.59 -8.09
CA THR A 197 10.93 10.31 -6.94
C THR A 197 12.38 9.96 -6.63
N ASP A 198 12.93 8.91 -7.24
CA ASP A 198 14.33 8.50 -7.12
C ASP A 198 14.83 7.93 -8.46
N LYS A 199 15.33 8.81 -9.33
CA LYS A 199 15.82 8.43 -10.67
C LYS A 199 17.11 7.61 -10.62
N HIS A 200 17.97 7.86 -9.64
CA HIS A 200 19.29 7.23 -9.49
C HIS A 200 19.21 5.85 -8.81
N GLY A 201 18.08 5.58 -8.14
CA GLY A 201 17.82 4.35 -7.40
C GLY A 201 18.53 4.32 -6.05
N ASP A 202 18.85 5.46 -5.45
CA ASP A 202 19.59 5.57 -4.19
C ASP A 202 18.91 4.79 -3.06
N TYR A 203 17.57 4.80 -3.03
CA TYR A 203 16.78 4.01 -2.09
C TYR A 203 17.03 2.50 -2.28
N ILE A 204 17.03 2.04 -3.53
CA ILE A 204 17.33 0.64 -3.86
C ILE A 204 18.77 0.29 -3.45
N ARG A 205 19.74 1.15 -3.76
CA ARG A 205 21.15 0.93 -3.41
C ARG A 205 21.37 0.82 -1.89
N LYS A 206 20.64 1.61 -1.09
CA LYS A 206 20.70 1.57 0.38
C LYS A 206 20.20 0.24 0.93
N TYR A 207 19.02 -0.21 0.48
CA TYR A 207 18.37 -1.39 1.08
C TYR A 207 18.78 -2.71 0.42
N LEU A 208 19.22 -2.68 -0.83
CA LEU A 208 19.72 -3.83 -1.60
C LEU A 208 21.16 -3.58 -2.06
N PRO A 209 22.15 -3.65 -1.14
CA PRO A 209 23.55 -3.32 -1.43
C PRO A 209 24.18 -4.21 -2.52
N GLN A 210 23.67 -5.42 -2.73
CA GLN A 210 24.08 -6.29 -3.84
C GLN A 210 23.75 -5.70 -5.23
N LEU A 211 22.81 -4.77 -5.33
CA LEU A 211 22.50 -4.03 -6.56
C LEU A 211 23.16 -2.64 -6.58
N ALA A 212 23.96 -2.27 -5.57
CA ALA A 212 24.48 -0.90 -5.42
C ALA A 212 25.38 -0.41 -6.57
N LYS A 213 25.94 -1.32 -7.38
CA LYS A 213 26.78 -0.99 -8.54
C LYS A 213 26.05 -1.07 -9.89
N TYR A 214 24.76 -1.40 -9.91
CA TYR A 214 24.01 -1.42 -11.16
C TYR A 214 23.88 -0.03 -11.77
N PRO A 215 24.03 0.13 -13.10
CA PRO A 215 23.75 1.41 -13.76
C PRO A 215 22.30 1.84 -13.53
N GLU A 216 22.06 3.15 -13.45
CA GLU A 216 20.73 3.74 -13.18
C GLU A 216 19.65 3.24 -14.15
N ASN A 217 20.01 3.07 -15.42
CA ASN A 217 19.09 2.59 -16.46
C ASN A 217 18.55 1.17 -16.17
N TYR A 218 19.24 0.39 -15.35
CA TYR A 218 18.89 -1.00 -15.03
C TYR A 218 18.51 -1.22 -13.56
N ILE A 219 18.74 -0.26 -12.64
CA ILE A 219 18.58 -0.49 -11.19
C ILE A 219 17.15 -0.91 -10.79
N TYR A 220 16.14 -0.48 -11.54
CA TYR A 220 14.73 -0.86 -11.33
C TYR A 220 14.28 -2.09 -12.14
N GLU A 221 15.09 -2.53 -13.10
CA GLU A 221 14.80 -3.64 -14.00
C GLU A 221 16.07 -4.43 -14.37
N PRO A 222 16.81 -4.95 -13.37
CA PRO A 222 18.17 -5.44 -13.56
C PRO A 222 18.25 -6.67 -14.46
N TRP A 223 17.14 -7.40 -14.62
CA TRP A 223 17.02 -8.52 -15.56
C TRP A 223 17.14 -8.10 -17.03
N LYS A 224 17.02 -6.80 -17.36
CA LYS A 224 17.28 -6.27 -18.71
C LYS A 224 18.74 -5.89 -18.94
N ALA A 225 19.59 -5.91 -17.91
CA ALA A 225 21.01 -5.61 -18.07
C ALA A 225 21.71 -6.75 -18.84
N PRO A 226 22.55 -6.44 -19.84
CA PRO A 226 23.40 -7.44 -20.48
C PRO A 226 24.28 -8.17 -19.46
N LEU A 227 24.59 -9.45 -19.69
CA LEU A 227 25.38 -10.25 -18.75
C LEU A 227 26.75 -9.62 -18.41
N ALA A 228 27.38 -8.94 -19.37
CA ALA A 228 28.61 -8.18 -19.13
C ALA A 228 28.42 -7.07 -18.09
N THR A 229 27.31 -6.33 -18.16
CA THR A 229 26.93 -5.31 -17.18
C THR A 229 26.66 -5.91 -15.80
N GLN A 230 25.97 -7.06 -15.74
CA GLN A 230 25.71 -7.77 -14.48
C GLN A 230 27.02 -8.20 -13.80
N ARG A 231 27.96 -8.77 -14.58
CA ARG A 231 29.30 -9.15 -14.10
C ARG A 231 30.09 -7.93 -13.62
N ALA A 232 30.07 -6.83 -14.36
CA ALA A 232 30.75 -5.59 -13.96
C ALA A 232 30.17 -4.97 -12.68
N ALA A 233 28.85 -5.10 -12.46
CA ALA A 233 28.19 -4.71 -11.23
C ALA A 233 28.45 -5.68 -10.07
N GLY A 234 28.97 -6.88 -10.33
CA GLY A 234 29.25 -7.91 -9.32
C GLY A 234 28.00 -8.58 -8.77
N CYS A 235 26.90 -8.61 -9.53
CA CYS A 235 25.66 -9.26 -9.15
C CYS A 235 24.95 -9.80 -10.40
N ILE A 236 24.83 -11.12 -10.49
CA ILE A 236 24.22 -11.86 -11.61
C ILE A 236 22.77 -12.18 -11.27
N ILE A 237 21.85 -11.76 -12.14
CA ILE A 237 20.41 -11.99 -11.96
C ILE A 237 20.05 -13.46 -12.21
N GLY A 238 19.43 -14.07 -11.20
CA GLY A 238 19.15 -15.50 -11.10
C GLY A 238 20.19 -16.27 -10.25
N GLN A 239 21.27 -15.62 -9.80
CA GLN A 239 22.27 -16.21 -8.90
C GLN A 239 22.38 -15.39 -7.61
N ASP A 240 22.80 -14.12 -7.72
CA ASP A 240 23.04 -13.24 -6.57
C ASP A 240 21.80 -12.43 -6.18
N TYR A 241 20.90 -12.20 -7.14
CA TYR A 241 19.60 -11.56 -6.95
C TYR A 241 18.54 -12.25 -7.83
N PRO A 242 17.32 -12.52 -7.35
CA PRO A 242 16.35 -13.32 -8.08
C PRO A 242 15.89 -12.65 -9.39
N ARG A 243 15.46 -13.47 -10.36
CA ARG A 243 14.68 -12.99 -11.50
C ARG A 243 13.28 -12.57 -11.03
N PRO A 244 12.59 -11.68 -11.76
CA PRO A 244 11.19 -11.37 -11.49
C PRO A 244 10.33 -12.63 -11.37
N ILE A 245 9.62 -12.78 -10.25
CA ILE A 245 8.76 -13.94 -10.01
C ILE A 245 7.50 -13.96 -10.89
N VAL A 246 7.17 -12.83 -11.50
CA VAL A 246 6.07 -12.63 -12.46
C VAL A 246 6.49 -11.57 -13.50
N ASP A 247 5.76 -11.50 -14.61
CA ASP A 247 5.82 -10.35 -15.54
C ASP A 247 4.66 -9.40 -15.26
N HIS A 248 4.96 -8.25 -14.65
CA HIS A 248 4.00 -7.18 -14.36
C HIS A 248 3.10 -6.82 -15.55
N SER A 249 3.65 -6.71 -16.76
CA SER A 249 2.92 -6.24 -17.94
C SER A 249 1.83 -7.21 -18.41
N VAL A 250 2.03 -8.50 -18.14
CA VAL A 250 1.10 -9.59 -18.45
C VAL A 250 0.12 -9.78 -17.30
N ILE A 251 0.64 -9.90 -16.08
CA ILE A 251 -0.13 -10.28 -14.91
C ILE A 251 -1.12 -9.19 -14.50
N MET A 252 -0.75 -7.91 -14.65
CA MET A 252 -1.60 -6.77 -14.34
C MET A 252 -2.87 -6.83 -15.17
N LYS A 253 -2.77 -7.04 -16.49
CA LYS A 253 -3.94 -7.13 -17.39
C LYS A 253 -4.86 -8.27 -16.96
N ARG A 254 -4.29 -9.44 -16.68
CA ARG A 254 -5.04 -10.61 -16.20
C ARG A 254 -5.76 -10.32 -14.87
N ASN A 255 -5.11 -9.63 -13.95
CA ASN A 255 -5.69 -9.29 -12.65
C ASN A 255 -6.77 -8.21 -12.77
N LEU A 256 -6.65 -7.26 -13.70
CA LEU A 256 -7.72 -6.30 -14.01
C LEU A 256 -9.00 -7.01 -14.50
N ASP A 257 -8.87 -8.02 -15.35
CA ASP A 257 -10.00 -8.83 -15.79
C ASP A 257 -10.63 -9.61 -14.63
N ARG A 258 -9.81 -10.17 -13.73
CA ARG A 258 -10.29 -10.85 -12.52
C ARG A 258 -11.04 -9.90 -11.59
N MET A 259 -10.53 -8.68 -11.38
CA MET A 259 -11.20 -7.64 -10.61
C MET A 259 -12.53 -7.26 -11.24
N ALA A 260 -12.58 -7.04 -12.55
CA ALA A 260 -13.82 -6.73 -13.25
C ALA A 260 -14.89 -7.82 -13.05
N LYS A 261 -14.51 -9.10 -13.16
CA LYS A 261 -15.40 -10.25 -12.90
C LYS A 261 -15.88 -10.28 -11.45
N ALA A 262 -14.99 -10.08 -10.46
CA ALA A 262 -15.37 -10.05 -9.05
C ALA A 262 -16.32 -8.89 -8.72
N TYR A 263 -16.08 -7.71 -9.31
CA TYR A 263 -16.97 -6.56 -9.17
C TYR A 263 -18.35 -6.80 -9.77
N LYS A 264 -18.42 -7.45 -10.94
CA LYS A 264 -19.69 -7.82 -11.57
C LYS A 264 -20.48 -8.82 -10.72
N ALA A 265 -19.85 -9.90 -10.27
CA ALA A 265 -20.48 -10.91 -9.43
C ALA A 265 -21.01 -10.33 -8.11
N GLY A 266 -20.27 -9.39 -7.50
CA GLY A 266 -20.71 -8.70 -6.28
C GLY A 266 -21.96 -7.84 -6.48
N LYS A 267 -22.10 -7.19 -7.66
CA LYS A 267 -23.31 -6.42 -8.00
C LYS A 267 -24.53 -7.32 -8.19
N GLU A 268 -24.35 -8.44 -8.88
CA GLU A 268 -25.43 -9.42 -9.14
C GLU A 268 -25.95 -10.05 -7.84
N LYS A 269 -25.06 -10.44 -6.93
CA LYS A 269 -25.44 -10.94 -5.60
C LYS A 269 -26.25 -9.91 -4.81
N LYS A 270 -25.83 -8.65 -4.80
CA LYS A 270 -26.55 -7.57 -4.09
C LYS A 270 -27.94 -7.32 -4.70
N ALA A 271 -28.06 -7.33 -6.02
CA ALA A 271 -29.36 -7.19 -6.69
C ALA A 271 -30.30 -8.37 -6.35
N SER A 272 -29.77 -9.59 -6.23
CA SER A 272 -30.56 -10.76 -5.84
C SER A 272 -31.04 -10.73 -4.39
N SER A 273 -30.23 -10.24 -3.44
CA SER A 273 -30.63 -10.10 -2.04
C SER A 273 -31.70 -9.03 -1.84
N ASP A 274 -31.56 -7.88 -2.52
CA ASP A 274 -32.51 -6.76 -2.42
C ASP A 274 -33.90 -7.15 -2.97
N ASN A 275 -33.93 -7.98 -4.03
CA ASN A 275 -35.17 -8.53 -4.59
C ASN A 275 -35.84 -9.57 -3.69
N GLN A 276 -35.08 -10.30 -2.87
CA GLN A 276 -35.63 -11.30 -1.92
C GLN A 276 -36.12 -10.66 -0.61
N SER A 277 -35.55 -9.52 -0.19
CA SER A 277 -35.95 -8.80 1.03
C SER A 277 -37.18 -7.90 0.87
N SER A 278 -37.71 -7.74 -0.35
CA SER A 278 -38.91 -6.93 -0.61
C SER A 278 -40.19 -7.73 -0.26
N PRO A 279 -41.00 -7.35 0.74
CA PRO A 279 -42.22 -8.09 1.05
C PRO A 279 -43.20 -7.93 -0.10
N LYS A 280 -43.63 -9.04 -0.69
CA LYS A 280 -44.82 -9.06 -1.57
C LYS A 280 -45.98 -8.49 -0.75
N LYS A 281 -46.34 -7.22 -0.98
CA LYS A 281 -47.63 -6.67 -0.55
C LYS A 281 -48.71 -7.56 -1.16
N LYS A 282 -49.22 -8.52 -0.37
CA LYS A 282 -50.46 -9.21 -0.67
C LYS A 282 -51.55 -8.14 -0.65
N MET A 283 -51.93 -7.64 -1.82
CA MET A 283 -53.19 -6.93 -2.00
C MET A 283 -54.30 -7.91 -1.55
N LYS A 284 -54.87 -7.66 -0.38
CA LYS A 284 -56.13 -8.27 0.02
C LYS A 284 -57.23 -7.40 -0.58
N LYS A 285 -57.96 -8.05 -1.50
CA LYS A 285 -59.29 -7.75 -2.07
C LYS A 285 -59.55 -6.33 -2.53
#